data_AF-A0A3M2ANX1-F1
#
_entry.id   AF-A0A3M2ANX1-F1
#
_cell.length_a   1.000
_cell.length_b   1.000
_cell.length_c   1.000
_cell.angle_alpha   90.00
_cell.angle_beta   90.00
_cell.angle_gamma   90.00
#
_symmetry.space_group_name_H-M   'P 1'
#
loop_
_entity.id
_entity.type
_entity.pdbx_description
1 polymer ?
#
loop_
_entity_poly.entity_id
_entity_poly.type
_entity_poly.pdbx_seq_one_letter_code
_entity_poly.pdbx_strand_id
1 'polypeptide(L)'
;MSRAEALGRAFLAEHGRRGELRLRRDLGWSRTADRLLFDRLVDGYPLRGEDVKVVMFRDGSAIVEGAARSMAGARAVVAVPEEAAVGTALAAVAADGAASVVRARLAWEGRRLVWEVRLLIDGDGTWSEDLLVDAADGALVGRRDLRLFCLGGGPGGRATGSGQVFDPNPVQTLDDHNLRDQNDSNGAVPASTYFQVTLLDLAGTGYLDGPWASTSPTSNRAYEPSGQFIYQRNPDQFEEVMCYYHVDGFQRYLQSIGQTNANRRQQKMDVNGTTVDNSWYDMGTRIITYGSGGVDDAEDADIIIHEYGHALHHDVQGSIGGGQNGAMSEGYGDYFAASFYDDALVGEWDATSYTWGSIHYLRRVDGDKHYPGDLNGWVHDDGEIWSAALWDIRMAVGREIADNIIVEAMSLQSGNSGMVSGANWLLTAEQQLYGGAWRPYLEWALDRRGFLPLPSGTVVLSPQDSSPISGTATTLVLTAANHAGKGYKILASRQPGPNPLGPPWNVTIHVGLDLLSLSLAQPGFVGTIGGTGTAGATVLIPASIEQKPVVFQAGVFDAAGNLVELSKPCAIRTGIH
;
A
#
# COMPACT_ATOMS: atom_id res chain seq x y z
N MET A 1 27.17 -0.48 23.23
CA MET A 1 26.45 0.39 22.29
C MET A 1 26.57 -0.22 20.90
N SER A 2 25.46 -0.52 20.24
CA SER A 2 25.47 -1.05 18.87
C SER A 2 25.79 0.06 17.86
N ARG A 3 26.22 -0.31 16.64
CA ARG A 3 26.41 0.65 15.54
C ARG A 3 25.14 1.47 15.27
N ALA A 4 23.98 0.80 15.28
CA ALA A 4 22.69 1.44 15.05
C ALA A 4 22.36 2.48 16.14
N GLU A 5 22.58 2.14 17.41
CA GLU A 5 22.37 3.08 18.52
C GLU A 5 23.31 4.29 18.39
N ALA A 6 24.56 4.08 17.96
CA ALA A 6 25.51 5.17 17.72
C ALA A 6 25.06 6.12 16.61
N LEU A 7 24.56 5.57 15.48
CA LEU A 7 24.02 6.35 14.36
C LEU A 7 22.79 7.16 14.77
N GLY A 8 21.86 6.56 15.50
CA GLY A 8 20.68 7.27 16.01
C GLY A 8 21.05 8.41 16.97
N ARG A 9 22.05 8.20 17.85
CA ARG A 9 22.54 9.26 18.75
C ARG A 9 23.27 10.39 17.99
N ALA A 10 24.02 10.05 16.95
CA ALA A 10 24.66 11.04 16.08
C ALA A 10 23.60 11.91 15.37
N PHE A 11 22.54 11.30 14.83
CA PHE A 11 21.41 12.01 14.23
C PHE A 11 20.78 13.03 15.20
N LEU A 12 20.52 12.63 16.45
CA LEU A 12 19.99 13.56 17.46
C LEU A 12 20.96 14.71 17.76
N ALA A 13 22.26 14.43 17.83
CA ALA A 13 23.30 15.42 18.08
C ALA A 13 23.40 16.45 16.94
N GLU A 14 23.36 16.01 15.69
CA GLU A 14 23.36 16.88 14.49
C GLU A 14 22.16 17.84 14.47
N HIS A 15 21.00 17.40 14.98
CA HIS A 15 19.80 18.22 15.11
C HIS A 15 19.78 19.07 16.40
N GLY A 16 20.90 19.18 17.11
CA GLY A 16 21.05 19.97 18.33
C GLY A 16 20.18 19.47 19.48
N ARG A 17 19.85 18.17 19.51
CA ARG A 17 18.98 17.58 20.53
C ARG A 17 19.78 16.70 21.49
N ARG A 18 19.59 16.93 22.79
CA ARG A 18 19.92 15.96 23.83
C ARG A 18 18.75 14.98 23.93
N GLY A 19 19.04 13.69 24.03
CA GLY A 19 18.03 12.65 24.18
C GLY A 19 18.66 11.27 24.30
N GLU A 20 18.01 10.41 25.06
CA GLU A 20 18.35 9.00 25.11
C GLU A 20 17.56 8.27 24.03
N LEU A 21 18.17 7.24 23.43
CA LEU A 21 17.47 6.31 22.56
C LEU A 21 17.28 5.01 23.31
N ARG A 22 16.06 4.47 23.23
CA ARG A 22 15.75 3.12 23.71
C ARG A 22 15.28 2.31 22.53
N LEU A 23 15.90 1.15 22.28
CA LEU A 23 15.44 0.24 21.24
C LEU A 23 13.99 -0.15 21.55
N ARG A 24 13.08 0.19 20.64
CA ARG A 24 11.66 -0.15 20.72
C ARG A 24 11.40 -1.48 20.02
N ARG A 25 11.91 -1.63 18.80
CA ARG A 25 11.71 -2.83 17.98
C ARG A 25 12.91 -3.06 17.05
N ASP A 26 13.35 -4.30 16.98
CA ASP A 26 14.17 -4.80 15.88
C ASP A 26 13.21 -5.29 14.79
N LEU A 27 13.20 -4.62 13.63
CA LEU A 27 12.37 -4.98 12.49
C LEU A 27 13.05 -6.03 11.61
N GLY A 28 14.29 -6.41 11.94
CA GLY A 28 15.13 -7.32 11.19
C GLY A 28 15.47 -6.82 9.79
N TRP A 29 15.89 -7.78 8.97
CA TRP A 29 16.19 -7.62 7.56
C TRP A 29 15.00 -7.30 6.64
N SER A 30 15.22 -6.41 5.69
CA SER A 30 14.58 -6.38 4.38
C SER A 30 15.54 -6.93 3.33
N ARG A 31 15.22 -6.77 2.03
CA ARG A 31 16.15 -7.17 0.97
C ARG A 31 17.42 -6.32 0.98
N THR A 32 17.28 -5.03 1.27
CA THR A 32 18.39 -4.07 1.14
C THR A 32 19.01 -3.65 2.48
N ALA A 33 18.35 -3.88 3.61
CA ALA A 33 18.80 -3.31 4.88
C ALA A 33 18.47 -4.16 6.12
N ASP A 34 19.17 -3.89 7.22
CA ASP A 34 18.71 -4.18 8.58
C ASP A 34 18.12 -2.92 9.21
N ARG A 35 17.01 -3.05 9.94
CA ARG A 35 16.17 -1.91 10.33
C ARG A 35 15.85 -1.95 11.81
N LEU A 36 16.17 -0.89 12.54
CA LEU A 36 15.91 -0.79 13.97
C LEU A 36 15.13 0.47 14.29
N LEU A 37 14.15 0.35 15.19
CA LEU A 37 13.28 1.42 15.62
C LEU A 37 13.56 1.77 17.08
N PHE A 38 13.86 3.04 17.35
CA PHE A 38 14.14 3.54 18.69
C PHE A 38 13.07 4.53 19.16
N ASP A 39 12.63 4.41 20.40
CA ASP A 39 11.95 5.51 21.10
C ASP A 39 12.98 6.61 21.38
N ARG A 40 12.61 7.87 21.14
CA ARG A 40 13.33 9.03 21.66
C ARG A 40 12.84 9.35 23.07
N LEU A 41 13.76 9.52 24.02
CA LEU A 41 13.46 9.82 25.41
C LEU A 41 13.95 11.22 25.80
N VAL A 42 13.15 11.92 26.61
CA VAL A 42 13.52 13.15 27.33
C VAL A 42 13.12 13.00 28.79
N ASP A 43 14.07 13.28 29.69
CA ASP A 43 13.93 13.06 31.13
C ASP A 43 13.52 11.63 31.51
N GLY A 44 13.94 10.64 30.70
CA GLY A 44 13.61 9.22 30.89
C GLY A 44 12.25 8.79 30.32
N TYR A 45 11.45 9.72 29.78
CA TYR A 45 10.13 9.42 29.23
C TYR A 45 10.12 9.44 27.69
N PRO A 46 9.45 8.46 27.04
CA PRO A 46 9.37 8.40 25.58
C PRO A 46 8.53 9.55 25.02
N LEU A 47 8.90 10.06 23.84
CA LEU A 47 8.11 11.02 23.07
C LEU A 47 7.13 10.28 22.16
N ARG A 48 5.83 10.50 22.35
CA ARG A 48 4.79 9.91 21.49
C ARG A 48 4.90 10.48 20.09
N GLY A 49 4.80 9.60 19.11
CA GLY A 49 4.95 9.93 17.69
C GLY A 49 6.38 10.32 17.27
N GLU A 50 7.38 10.26 18.16
CA GLU A 50 8.78 10.52 17.77
C GLU A 50 9.65 9.27 17.96
N ASP A 51 9.68 8.46 16.93
CA ASP A 51 10.66 7.39 16.76
C ASP A 51 11.86 7.84 15.91
N VAL A 52 12.97 7.14 16.11
CA VAL A 52 14.17 7.21 15.27
C VAL A 52 14.37 5.84 14.64
N LYS A 53 14.18 5.75 13.33
CA LYS A 53 14.46 4.55 12.54
C LYS A 53 15.87 4.63 11.98
N VAL A 54 16.64 3.59 12.23
CA VAL A 54 17.98 3.42 11.69
C VAL A 54 17.96 2.29 10.67
N VAL A 55 18.27 2.63 9.43
CA VAL A 55 18.33 1.73 8.28
C VAL A 55 19.80 1.53 7.92
N MET A 56 20.29 0.29 7.98
CA MET A 56 21.66 -0.05 7.63
C MET A 56 21.67 -0.93 6.39
N PHE A 57 22.14 -0.38 5.27
CA PHE A 57 22.11 -1.06 3.98
C PHE A 57 23.21 -2.12 3.84
N ARG A 58 22.99 -3.07 2.93
CA ARG A 58 23.95 -4.15 2.63
C ARG A 58 25.28 -3.63 2.06
N ASP A 59 25.27 -2.48 1.40
CA ASP A 59 26.48 -1.79 0.90
C ASP A 59 27.33 -1.15 2.01
N GLY A 60 26.86 -1.20 3.26
CA GLY A 60 27.52 -0.64 4.43
C GLY A 60 27.15 0.81 4.73
N SER A 61 26.41 1.49 3.86
CA SER A 61 25.81 2.80 4.13
C SER A 61 24.67 2.69 5.15
N ALA A 62 24.23 3.83 5.69
CA ALA A 62 23.10 3.87 6.60
C ALA A 62 22.36 5.20 6.47
N ILE A 63 21.04 5.16 6.66
CA ILE A 63 20.19 6.33 6.76
C ILE A 63 19.48 6.28 8.11
N VAL A 64 19.34 7.46 8.73
CA VAL A 64 18.54 7.62 9.94
C VAL A 64 17.39 8.56 9.59
N GLU A 65 16.17 8.10 9.80
CA GLU A 65 14.95 8.91 9.69
C GLU A 65 14.32 9.01 11.08
N GLY A 66 13.86 10.19 11.47
CA GLY A 66 13.19 10.34 12.75
C GLY A 66 12.84 11.78 13.05
N ALA A 67 12.02 11.96 14.08
CA ALA A 67 11.66 13.29 14.55
C ALA A 67 12.64 13.77 15.63
N ALA A 68 12.99 15.05 15.55
CA ALA A 68 13.92 15.69 16.48
C ALA A 68 13.35 17.02 17.02
N ARG A 69 12.11 17.05 17.54
CA ARG A 69 11.53 18.29 18.10
C ARG A 69 12.32 18.86 19.27
N SER A 70 12.23 20.19 19.43
CA SER A 70 12.74 20.88 20.60
C SER A 70 11.79 20.70 21.79
N MET A 71 12.32 20.16 22.87
CA MET A 71 11.66 20.08 24.18
C MET A 71 12.09 21.24 25.10
N ALA A 72 12.67 22.32 24.55
CA ALA A 72 13.00 23.49 25.34
C ALA A 72 11.75 24.04 26.05
N GLY A 73 11.85 24.23 27.36
CA GLY A 73 10.74 24.69 28.21
C GLY A 73 9.74 23.61 28.61
N ALA A 74 9.85 22.38 28.10
CA ALA A 74 9.10 21.26 28.64
C ALA A 74 9.53 20.99 30.09
N ARG A 75 8.57 20.67 30.96
CA ARG A 75 8.82 20.34 32.37
C ARG A 75 8.11 19.05 32.69
N ALA A 76 8.83 18.06 33.20
CA ALA A 76 8.26 16.81 33.64
C ALA A 76 7.52 17.02 34.98
N VAL A 77 6.32 17.57 34.91
CA VAL A 77 5.44 17.75 36.06
C VAL A 77 4.53 16.54 36.14
N VAL A 78 4.63 15.81 37.24
CA VAL A 78 3.74 14.69 37.58
C VAL A 78 3.09 15.06 38.91
N ALA A 79 1.91 15.67 38.86
CA ALA A 79 1.11 16.00 40.03
C ALA A 79 -0.05 15.01 40.22
N VAL A 80 -0.50 14.39 39.12
CA VAL A 80 -1.53 13.36 39.14
C VAL A 80 -0.86 11.98 39.25
N PRO A 81 -1.13 11.21 40.32
CA PRO A 81 -0.62 9.87 40.45
C PRO A 81 -1.27 8.93 39.43
N GLU A 82 -0.58 7.82 39.10
CA GLU A 82 -1.05 6.81 38.16
C GLU A 82 -2.49 6.37 38.42
N GLU A 83 -2.83 6.08 39.68
CA GLU A 83 -4.16 5.64 40.11
C GLU A 83 -5.26 6.64 39.75
N ALA A 84 -5.01 7.94 39.93
CA ALA A 84 -5.97 8.98 39.60
C ALA A 84 -6.13 9.13 38.08
N ALA A 85 -5.04 9.03 37.32
CA ALA A 85 -5.07 9.07 35.86
C ALA A 85 -5.80 7.85 35.26
N VAL A 86 -5.55 6.66 35.82
CA VAL A 86 -6.29 5.44 35.51
C VAL A 86 -7.77 5.62 35.82
N GLY A 87 -8.12 6.23 36.95
CA GLY A 87 -9.51 6.57 37.29
C GLY A 87 -10.19 7.45 36.25
N THR A 88 -9.51 8.51 35.78
CA THR A 88 -9.99 9.35 34.67
C THR A 88 -10.20 8.54 33.40
N ALA A 89 -9.23 7.68 33.03
CA ALA A 89 -9.31 6.87 31.82
C ALA A 89 -10.49 5.88 31.88
N LEU A 90 -10.66 5.17 32.99
CA LEU A 90 -11.78 4.24 33.20
C LEU A 90 -13.13 4.96 33.14
N ALA A 91 -13.23 6.16 33.73
CA ALA A 91 -14.45 6.96 33.67
C ALA A 91 -14.81 7.39 32.23
N ALA A 92 -13.81 7.63 31.38
CA ALA A 92 -14.00 8.05 30.00
C ALA A 92 -14.52 6.95 29.06
N VAL A 93 -14.44 5.68 29.47
CA VAL A 93 -14.90 4.51 28.70
C VAL A 93 -16.05 3.76 29.38
N ALA A 94 -16.57 4.31 30.50
CA ALA A 94 -17.55 3.62 31.33
C ALA A 94 -18.88 3.31 30.62
N ALA A 95 -19.20 4.05 29.56
CA ALA A 95 -20.38 3.83 28.73
C ALA A 95 -20.17 2.74 27.65
N ASP A 96 -18.92 2.39 27.37
CA ASP A 96 -18.56 1.55 26.22
C ASP A 96 -18.45 0.06 26.60
N GLY A 97 -18.22 -0.25 27.88
CA GLY A 97 -18.16 -1.62 28.39
C GLY A 97 -17.43 -1.75 29.72
N ALA A 98 -17.24 -2.98 30.19
CA ALA A 98 -16.41 -3.24 31.36
C ALA A 98 -14.92 -3.10 30.96
N ALA A 99 -14.17 -2.22 31.63
CA ALA A 99 -12.78 -1.93 31.28
C ALA A 99 -11.77 -2.44 32.33
N SER A 100 -10.65 -2.97 31.86
CA SER A 100 -9.49 -3.36 32.67
C SER A 100 -8.21 -2.67 32.20
N VAL A 101 -7.27 -2.42 33.12
CA VAL A 101 -6.03 -1.69 32.80
C VAL A 101 -4.96 -2.67 32.32
N VAL A 102 -4.49 -2.50 31.09
CA VAL A 102 -3.39 -3.30 30.50
C VAL A 102 -2.04 -2.72 30.88
N ARG A 103 -1.90 -1.38 30.77
CA ARG A 103 -0.72 -0.64 31.21
C ARG A 103 -1.07 0.81 31.49
N ALA A 104 -0.30 1.45 32.35
CA ALA A 104 -0.21 2.91 32.43
C ALA A 104 1.27 3.30 32.42
N ARG A 105 1.64 4.30 31.62
CA ARG A 105 3.02 4.82 31.61
C ARG A 105 3.05 6.31 31.30
N LEU A 106 4.06 7.00 31.79
CA LEU A 106 4.32 8.38 31.40
C LEU A 106 4.96 8.44 30.01
N ALA A 107 4.47 9.36 29.19
CA ALA A 107 5.00 9.68 27.87
C ALA A 107 4.75 11.16 27.53
N TRP A 108 5.58 11.73 26.66
CA TRP A 108 5.37 13.09 26.17
C TRP A 108 4.39 13.11 25.00
N GLU A 109 3.31 13.87 25.12
CA GLU A 109 2.41 14.24 24.03
C GLU A 109 2.64 15.73 23.70
N GLY A 110 3.24 16.04 22.56
CA GLY A 110 3.68 17.42 22.31
C GLY A 110 4.82 17.83 23.26
N ARG A 111 4.55 18.81 24.12
CA ARG A 111 5.42 19.23 25.25
C ARG A 111 4.77 18.96 26.62
N ARG A 112 3.64 18.27 26.62
CA ARG A 112 2.87 17.91 27.81
C ARG A 112 3.24 16.49 28.19
N LEU A 113 3.51 16.26 29.47
CA LEU A 113 3.68 14.92 29.98
C LEU A 113 2.28 14.34 30.27
N VAL A 114 2.00 13.15 29.74
CA VAL A 114 0.71 12.48 29.90
C VAL A 114 0.93 11.06 30.44
N TRP A 115 -0.05 10.57 31.17
CA TRP A 115 -0.28 9.15 31.38
C TRP A 115 -0.92 8.57 30.12
N GLU A 116 -0.18 7.72 29.41
CA GLU A 116 -0.73 6.83 28.38
C GLU A 116 -1.26 5.57 29.09
N VAL A 117 -2.57 5.55 29.30
CA VAL A 117 -3.30 4.45 29.92
C VAL A 117 -3.89 3.60 28.82
N ARG A 118 -3.43 2.36 28.71
CA ARG A 118 -4.04 1.36 27.83
C ARG A 118 -5.08 0.59 28.62
N LEU A 119 -6.33 0.69 28.17
CA LEU A 119 -7.44 -0.10 28.67
C LEU A 119 -7.73 -1.24 27.71
N LEU A 120 -8.33 -2.31 28.23
CA LEU A 120 -9.01 -3.36 27.51
C LEU A 120 -10.49 -3.30 27.91
N ILE A 121 -11.37 -3.05 26.95
CA ILE A 121 -12.83 -2.89 27.11
C ILE A 121 -13.53 -4.16 26.63
N ASP A 122 -14.53 -4.59 27.40
CA ASP A 122 -15.39 -5.74 27.17
C ASP A 122 -16.86 -5.27 27.02
N GLY A 123 -17.37 -5.29 25.78
CA GLY A 123 -18.65 -4.73 25.34
C GLY A 123 -19.36 -5.59 24.29
N ASP A 124 -19.69 -5.04 23.12
CA ASP A 124 -20.18 -5.77 21.93
C ASP A 124 -19.06 -6.53 21.16
N GLY A 125 -17.83 -6.42 21.68
CA GLY A 125 -16.64 -7.18 21.32
C GLY A 125 -15.58 -6.92 22.41
N THR A 126 -14.32 -7.32 22.18
CA THR A 126 -13.21 -6.97 23.08
C THR A 126 -12.17 -6.11 22.36
N TRP A 127 -11.85 -4.94 22.92
CA TRP A 127 -10.89 -4.02 22.33
C TRP A 127 -9.95 -3.35 23.30
N SER A 128 -8.75 -2.95 22.84
CA SER A 128 -7.93 -2.03 23.62
C SER A 128 -8.26 -0.59 23.27
N GLU A 129 -7.96 0.36 24.14
CA GLU A 129 -7.89 1.78 23.80
C GLU A 129 -6.68 2.42 24.49
N ASP A 130 -5.98 3.35 23.84
CA ASP A 130 -5.00 4.23 24.48
C ASP A 130 -5.67 5.57 24.83
N LEU A 131 -5.76 5.85 26.13
CA LEU A 131 -6.23 7.12 26.68
C LEU A 131 -5.04 7.94 27.19
N LEU A 132 -5.07 9.24 26.93
CA LEU A 132 -4.04 10.19 27.34
C LEU A 132 -4.61 11.10 28.41
N VAL A 133 -4.04 11.03 29.61
CA VAL A 133 -4.44 11.86 30.74
C VAL A 133 -3.29 12.78 31.11
N ASP A 134 -3.51 14.09 31.17
CA ASP A 134 -2.49 15.08 31.53
C ASP A 134 -1.92 14.78 32.93
N ALA A 135 -0.59 14.66 33.03
CA ALA A 135 0.07 14.28 34.28
C ALA A 135 0.10 15.42 35.32
N ALA A 136 -0.23 16.66 34.93
CA ALA A 136 -0.25 17.83 35.81
C ALA A 136 -1.64 18.11 36.41
N ASP A 137 -2.72 17.93 35.65
CA ASP A 137 -4.08 18.25 36.12
C ASP A 137 -5.11 17.11 36.00
N GLY A 138 -4.78 16.02 35.31
CA GLY A 138 -5.62 14.83 35.22
C GLY A 138 -6.70 14.93 34.15
N ALA A 139 -6.67 15.94 33.29
CA ALA A 139 -7.60 16.08 32.19
C ALA A 139 -7.35 15.02 31.10
N LEU A 140 -8.42 14.45 30.53
CA LEU A 140 -8.31 13.61 29.34
C LEU A 140 -8.00 14.48 28.12
N VAL A 141 -6.90 14.20 27.43
CA VAL A 141 -6.39 15.00 26.30
C VAL A 141 -6.34 14.23 24.98
N GLY A 142 -6.61 12.93 25.00
CA GLY A 142 -6.73 12.11 23.82
C GLY A 142 -7.27 10.73 24.15
N ARG A 143 -7.96 10.13 23.20
CA ARG A 143 -8.54 8.80 23.28
C ARG A 143 -8.38 8.16 21.90
N ARG A 144 -7.90 6.91 21.85
CA ARG A 144 -7.64 6.18 20.62
C ARG A 144 -8.09 4.73 20.80
N ASP A 145 -9.04 4.30 19.98
CA ASP A 145 -9.49 2.91 19.87
C ASP A 145 -8.40 2.00 19.26
N LEU A 146 -8.24 0.77 19.77
CA LEU A 146 -7.20 -0.24 19.48
C LEU A 146 -7.74 -1.69 19.56
N ARG A 147 -8.87 -2.02 18.91
CA ARG A 147 -9.55 -3.34 19.07
C ARG A 147 -8.68 -4.58 18.91
N LEU A 148 -9.09 -5.72 19.51
CA LEU A 148 -8.29 -6.96 19.43
C LEU A 148 -8.16 -7.92 20.65
N PHE A 149 -8.13 -9.25 20.38
CA PHE A 149 -7.54 -10.35 21.16
C PHE A 149 -6.81 -11.45 20.33
N CYS A 150 -5.84 -12.15 20.97
CA CYS A 150 -4.92 -13.19 20.42
C CYS A 150 -5.36 -14.65 20.77
N LEU A 151 -4.90 -15.74 20.11
CA LEU A 151 -3.71 -16.55 20.49
C LEU A 151 -3.26 -17.52 19.36
N GLY A 152 -1.96 -17.84 19.31
CA GLY A 152 -1.33 -18.64 18.25
C GLY A 152 -1.42 -20.16 18.41
N GLY A 153 -1.15 -20.87 17.30
CA GLY A 153 -1.01 -22.33 17.24
C GLY A 153 0.28 -22.74 16.52
N GLY A 154 1.06 -23.62 17.16
CA GLY A 154 2.23 -24.28 16.59
C GLY A 154 1.87 -25.39 15.60
N PRO A 155 2.88 -26.04 14.98
CA PRO A 155 2.71 -26.79 13.73
C PRO A 155 2.01 -28.14 13.93
N GLY A 156 0.76 -28.22 13.49
CA GLY A 156 0.08 -29.46 13.12
C GLY A 156 0.52 -29.95 11.74
N GLY A 157 0.32 -31.24 11.44
CA GLY A 157 0.63 -31.81 10.14
C GLY A 157 -0.11 -31.07 9.03
N ARG A 158 0.63 -30.62 8.02
CA ARG A 158 0.08 -29.82 6.93
C ARG A 158 -0.73 -30.70 6.00
N ALA A 159 -1.99 -30.36 5.80
CA ALA A 159 -2.89 -30.97 4.84
C ALA A 159 -3.19 -29.98 3.70
N THR A 160 -3.52 -30.52 2.54
CA THR A 160 -4.08 -29.73 1.43
C THR A 160 -5.59 -29.98 1.41
N GLY A 161 -6.37 -28.90 1.44
CA GLY A 161 -7.83 -28.94 1.33
C GLY A 161 -8.31 -28.36 0.00
N SER A 162 -9.62 -28.24 -0.16
CA SER A 162 -10.23 -27.48 -1.25
C SER A 162 -11.29 -26.52 -0.71
N GLY A 163 -11.44 -25.40 -1.41
CA GLY A 163 -12.38 -24.33 -1.07
C GLY A 163 -13.21 -23.94 -2.28
N GLN A 164 -14.33 -23.27 -2.04
CA GLN A 164 -15.10 -22.55 -3.04
C GLN A 164 -14.99 -21.05 -2.77
N VAL A 165 -14.62 -20.25 -3.78
CA VAL A 165 -14.34 -18.81 -3.66
C VAL A 165 -14.87 -18.04 -4.88
N PHE A 166 -15.05 -16.73 -4.74
CA PHE A 166 -14.91 -15.79 -5.85
C PHE A 166 -13.43 -15.47 -6.08
N ASP A 167 -13.04 -15.20 -7.33
CA ASP A 167 -11.66 -14.86 -7.68
C ASP A 167 -11.61 -13.79 -8.79
N PRO A 168 -11.46 -12.50 -8.43
CA PRO A 168 -11.55 -11.96 -7.06
C PRO A 168 -12.98 -11.81 -6.57
N ASN A 169 -13.88 -11.31 -7.40
CA ASN A 169 -15.27 -11.01 -7.06
C ASN A 169 -16.18 -11.24 -8.28
N PRO A 170 -17.51 -11.37 -8.11
CA PRO A 170 -18.42 -11.74 -9.19
C PRO A 170 -18.61 -10.63 -10.24
N VAL A 171 -18.49 -9.35 -9.86
CA VAL A 171 -18.62 -8.21 -10.78
C VAL A 171 -17.48 -8.23 -11.78
N GLN A 172 -16.24 -8.30 -11.29
CA GLN A 172 -15.05 -8.35 -12.13
C GLN A 172 -14.97 -9.63 -12.96
N THR A 173 -15.37 -10.78 -12.38
CA THR A 173 -15.36 -12.07 -13.09
C THR A 173 -16.28 -12.06 -14.32
N LEU A 174 -17.43 -11.40 -14.23
CA LEU A 174 -18.43 -11.37 -15.29
C LEU A 174 -18.42 -10.10 -16.14
N ASP A 175 -17.68 -9.07 -15.70
CA ASP A 175 -17.81 -7.71 -16.22
C ASP A 175 -19.28 -7.23 -16.15
N ASP A 176 -19.95 -7.49 -15.02
CA ASP A 176 -21.38 -7.21 -14.83
C ASP A 176 -21.64 -6.37 -13.57
N HIS A 177 -21.68 -5.06 -13.75
CA HIS A 177 -22.05 -4.09 -12.72
C HIS A 177 -23.56 -4.06 -12.40
N ASN A 178 -24.41 -4.92 -13.00
CA ASN A 178 -25.82 -5.02 -12.63
C ASN A 178 -26.09 -5.99 -11.48
N LEU A 179 -25.08 -6.76 -11.06
CA LEU A 179 -25.19 -7.65 -9.91
C LEU A 179 -25.50 -6.85 -8.64
N ARG A 180 -26.29 -7.44 -7.75
CA ARG A 180 -26.67 -6.85 -6.46
C ARG A 180 -26.71 -7.95 -5.43
N ASP A 181 -26.30 -7.62 -4.22
CA ASP A 181 -26.25 -8.53 -3.07
C ASP A 181 -27.52 -9.40 -2.89
N GLN A 182 -28.71 -8.79 -2.90
CA GLN A 182 -29.98 -9.49 -2.60
C GLN A 182 -29.98 -10.22 -1.23
N ASN A 183 -29.33 -9.64 -0.22
CA ASN A 183 -29.27 -10.12 1.16
C ASN A 183 -28.74 -11.56 1.24
N ASP A 184 -27.49 -11.77 0.80
CA ASP A 184 -26.77 -13.05 0.84
C ASP A 184 -27.46 -14.18 0.07
N SER A 185 -28.32 -13.84 -0.87
CA SER A 185 -28.97 -14.84 -1.70
C SER A 185 -27.94 -15.50 -2.63
N ASN A 186 -27.81 -16.82 -2.58
CA ASN A 186 -27.03 -17.57 -3.58
C ASN A 186 -27.51 -17.33 -5.02
N GLY A 187 -28.75 -16.87 -5.21
CA GLY A 187 -29.31 -16.53 -6.53
C GLY A 187 -28.93 -15.13 -7.03
N ALA A 188 -28.25 -14.33 -6.21
CA ALA A 188 -27.76 -13.00 -6.57
C ALA A 188 -26.68 -13.04 -7.65
N VAL A 189 -25.89 -14.12 -7.66
CA VAL A 189 -24.76 -14.31 -8.56
C VAL A 189 -24.87 -15.65 -9.31
N PRO A 190 -24.45 -15.73 -10.57
CA PRO A 190 -24.44 -16.99 -11.32
C PRO A 190 -23.43 -18.01 -10.76
N ALA A 191 -23.72 -19.31 -10.91
CA ALA A 191 -22.79 -20.36 -10.48
C ALA A 191 -21.39 -20.28 -11.15
N SER A 192 -21.26 -19.60 -12.29
CA SER A 192 -20.00 -19.39 -13.01
C SER A 192 -19.02 -18.44 -12.32
N THR A 193 -19.45 -17.71 -11.27
CA THR A 193 -18.55 -16.85 -10.48
C THR A 193 -17.81 -17.62 -9.39
N TYR A 194 -18.24 -18.84 -9.06
CA TYR A 194 -17.61 -19.66 -8.04
C TYR A 194 -16.52 -20.57 -8.61
N PHE A 195 -15.32 -20.44 -8.06
CA PHE A 195 -14.16 -21.26 -8.42
C PHE A 195 -13.84 -22.24 -7.29
N GLN A 196 -13.57 -23.49 -7.67
CA GLN A 196 -13.00 -24.46 -6.74
C GLN A 196 -11.49 -24.32 -6.73
N VAL A 197 -10.93 -24.05 -5.55
CA VAL A 197 -9.51 -23.76 -5.36
C VAL A 197 -8.86 -24.74 -4.40
N THR A 198 -7.53 -24.80 -4.43
CA THR A 198 -6.74 -25.56 -3.48
C THR A 198 -6.40 -24.69 -2.28
N LEU A 199 -6.73 -25.16 -1.07
CA LEU A 199 -6.36 -24.50 0.18
C LEU A 199 -5.05 -25.11 0.70
N LEU A 200 -3.97 -24.32 0.65
CA LEU A 200 -2.62 -24.78 0.95
C LEU A 200 -2.32 -24.76 2.46
N ASP A 201 -1.49 -25.71 2.90
CA ASP A 201 -0.89 -25.77 4.23
C ASP A 201 -1.88 -25.65 5.42
N LEU A 202 -3.10 -26.18 5.29
CA LEU A 202 -4.05 -26.27 6.40
C LEU A 202 -3.46 -27.09 7.55
N ALA A 203 -3.73 -26.70 8.79
CA ALA A 203 -3.20 -27.34 10.00
C ALA A 203 -3.75 -28.74 10.28
N GLY A 204 -4.70 -29.22 9.46
CA GLY A 204 -5.34 -30.54 9.62
C GLY A 204 -6.30 -30.64 10.80
N THR A 205 -6.73 -29.51 11.38
CA THR A 205 -7.63 -29.44 12.53
C THR A 205 -9.11 -29.49 12.15
N GLY A 206 -9.43 -29.40 10.86
CA GLY A 206 -10.78 -29.18 10.34
C GLY A 206 -11.18 -27.71 10.24
N TYR A 207 -10.32 -26.79 10.69
CA TYR A 207 -10.53 -25.34 10.58
C TYR A 207 -9.63 -24.72 9.51
N LEU A 208 -9.99 -23.52 9.04
CA LEU A 208 -9.20 -22.69 8.14
C LEU A 208 -8.05 -21.99 8.89
N ASP A 209 -7.08 -22.81 9.31
CA ASP A 209 -5.86 -22.38 10.00
C ASP A 209 -4.63 -22.85 9.23
N GLY A 210 -3.75 -21.91 8.86
CA GLY A 210 -2.55 -22.16 8.08
C GLY A 210 -1.37 -21.29 8.53
N PRO A 211 -0.19 -21.40 7.91
CA PRO A 211 0.99 -20.64 8.32
C PRO A 211 0.85 -19.13 8.07
N TRP A 212 0.08 -18.73 7.06
CA TRP A 212 -0.04 -17.35 6.60
C TRP A 212 -1.41 -16.74 6.87
N ALA A 213 -2.46 -17.55 6.95
CA ALA A 213 -3.84 -17.11 7.15
C ALA A 213 -4.52 -17.94 8.26
N SER A 214 -5.42 -17.32 9.02
CA SER A 214 -6.29 -18.01 9.99
C SER A 214 -7.55 -17.21 10.26
N THR A 215 -8.69 -17.88 10.23
CA THR A 215 -9.99 -17.32 10.63
C THR A 215 -10.32 -17.59 12.10
N SER A 216 -9.30 -17.89 12.94
CA SER A 216 -9.49 -18.18 14.36
C SER A 216 -10.27 -17.13 15.17
N PRO A 217 -10.26 -15.82 14.82
CA PRO A 217 -11.13 -14.83 15.45
C PRO A 217 -12.62 -15.00 15.18
N THR A 218 -13.00 -15.55 14.02
CA THR A 218 -14.39 -15.62 13.56
C THR A 218 -15.29 -16.42 14.50
N SER A 219 -16.48 -15.90 14.75
CA SER A 219 -17.51 -16.60 15.50
C SER A 219 -18.22 -17.64 14.61
N ASN A 220 -18.59 -18.81 15.16
CA ASN A 220 -19.21 -19.91 14.40
C ASN A 220 -18.40 -20.40 13.17
N ARG A 221 -17.09 -20.54 13.37
CA ARG A 221 -16.13 -20.95 12.33
C ARG A 221 -16.56 -22.17 11.50
N ALA A 222 -16.20 -22.14 10.23
CA ALA A 222 -16.22 -23.24 9.30
C ALA A 222 -15.41 -24.41 9.87
N TYR A 223 -16.05 -25.58 9.90
CA TYR A 223 -15.45 -26.80 10.43
C TYR A 223 -15.70 -27.99 9.51
N GLU A 224 -14.67 -28.35 8.73
CA GLU A 224 -14.70 -29.44 7.76
C GLU A 224 -13.52 -30.38 7.99
N PRO A 225 -13.68 -31.46 8.80
CA PRO A 225 -12.63 -32.46 9.02
C PRO A 225 -12.13 -33.15 7.75
N SER A 226 -12.94 -33.13 6.68
CA SER A 226 -12.58 -33.61 5.35
C SER A 226 -11.58 -32.72 4.63
N GLY A 227 -11.40 -31.47 5.08
CA GLY A 227 -10.66 -30.42 4.38
C GLY A 227 -11.38 -29.88 3.13
N GLN A 228 -12.69 -30.12 2.99
CA GLN A 228 -13.51 -29.68 1.86
C GLN A 228 -14.46 -28.56 2.29
N PHE A 229 -14.07 -27.31 2.08
CA PHE A 229 -14.83 -26.12 2.47
C PHE A 229 -15.61 -25.57 1.26
N ILE A 230 -16.68 -26.27 0.88
CA ILE A 230 -17.47 -25.95 -0.31
C ILE A 230 -18.77 -25.27 0.12
N TYR A 231 -18.74 -23.95 0.16
CA TYR A 231 -19.86 -23.09 0.51
C TYR A 231 -20.22 -22.19 -0.67
N GLN A 232 -21.51 -21.86 -0.78
CA GLN A 232 -21.95 -20.70 -1.56
C GLN A 232 -22.02 -19.49 -0.63
N ARG A 233 -22.30 -18.30 -1.16
CA ARG A 233 -22.19 -17.03 -0.42
C ARG A 233 -23.15 -16.86 0.77
N ASN A 234 -24.26 -17.60 0.82
CA ASN A 234 -25.24 -17.40 1.89
C ASN A 234 -24.74 -17.64 3.33
N PRO A 235 -23.99 -18.73 3.62
CA PRO A 235 -23.38 -18.92 4.94
C PRO A 235 -22.03 -18.19 5.13
N ASP A 236 -21.84 -17.54 6.29
CA ASP A 236 -20.60 -16.86 6.77
C ASP A 236 -19.29 -17.67 6.59
N GLN A 237 -19.42 -19.00 6.46
CA GLN A 237 -18.29 -19.88 6.22
C GLN A 237 -17.68 -19.72 4.81
N PHE A 238 -18.40 -19.14 3.85
CA PHE A 238 -17.87 -18.83 2.52
C PHE A 238 -16.81 -17.73 2.59
N GLU A 239 -17.10 -16.67 3.35
CA GLU A 239 -16.26 -15.51 3.64
C GLU A 239 -14.96 -15.94 4.33
N GLU A 240 -15.03 -16.96 5.21
CA GLU A 240 -13.84 -17.56 5.80
C GLU A 240 -12.92 -18.22 4.75
N VAL A 241 -13.50 -18.90 3.75
CA VAL A 241 -12.73 -19.54 2.67
C VAL A 241 -12.11 -18.48 1.77
N MET A 242 -12.87 -17.43 1.43
CA MET A 242 -12.39 -16.25 0.69
C MET A 242 -11.16 -15.64 1.38
N CYS A 243 -11.29 -15.30 2.65
CA CYS A 243 -10.23 -14.70 3.45
C CYS A 243 -8.99 -15.60 3.54
N TYR A 244 -9.17 -16.90 3.81
CA TYR A 244 -8.05 -17.83 3.89
C TYR A 244 -7.28 -17.91 2.57
N TYR A 245 -7.99 -18.11 1.45
CA TYR A 245 -7.39 -18.31 0.14
C TYR A 245 -6.64 -17.06 -0.34
N HIS A 246 -7.27 -15.90 -0.31
CA HIS A 246 -6.70 -14.66 -0.86
C HIS A 246 -5.54 -14.13 -0.02
N VAL A 247 -5.63 -14.18 1.32
CA VAL A 247 -4.52 -13.78 2.19
C VAL A 247 -3.33 -14.73 2.11
N ASP A 248 -3.56 -16.05 2.07
CA ASP A 248 -2.48 -17.04 1.86
C ASP A 248 -1.83 -16.86 0.48
N GLY A 249 -2.65 -16.65 -0.56
CA GLY A 249 -2.21 -16.40 -1.93
C GLY A 249 -1.33 -15.15 -2.05
N PHE A 250 -1.79 -14.01 -1.52
CA PHE A 250 -1.03 -12.76 -1.54
C PHE A 250 0.26 -12.86 -0.72
N GLN A 251 0.23 -13.50 0.46
CA GLN A 251 1.45 -13.72 1.22
C GLN A 251 2.45 -14.61 0.47
N ARG A 252 2.01 -15.67 -0.21
CA ARG A 252 2.88 -16.50 -1.06
C ARG A 252 3.41 -15.73 -2.26
N TYR A 253 2.61 -14.85 -2.85
CA TYR A 253 3.06 -13.95 -3.89
C TYR A 253 4.22 -13.07 -3.40
N LEU A 254 4.10 -12.42 -2.24
CA LEU A 254 5.18 -11.65 -1.62
C LEU A 254 6.45 -12.51 -1.43
N GLN A 255 6.31 -13.73 -0.93
CA GLN A 255 7.44 -14.66 -0.79
C GLN A 255 8.08 -14.99 -2.15
N SER A 256 7.26 -15.21 -3.19
CA SER A 256 7.72 -15.59 -4.54
C SER A 256 8.53 -14.50 -5.24
N ILE A 257 8.16 -13.23 -5.04
CA ILE A 257 8.92 -12.10 -5.58
C ILE A 257 10.16 -11.75 -4.74
N GLY A 258 10.37 -12.47 -3.62
CA GLY A 258 11.55 -12.38 -2.75
C GLY A 258 11.38 -11.49 -1.51
N GLN A 259 10.16 -11.04 -1.21
CA GLN A 259 9.82 -10.27 0.01
C GLN A 259 9.60 -11.21 1.21
N THR A 260 10.62 -12.03 1.53
CA THR A 260 10.43 -13.16 2.46
C THR A 260 10.21 -12.77 3.92
N ASN A 261 10.50 -11.52 4.29
CA ASN A 261 10.21 -10.96 5.62
C ASN A 261 9.01 -10.00 5.64
N ALA A 262 8.39 -9.71 4.50
CA ALA A 262 7.24 -8.83 4.48
C ALA A 262 6.04 -9.53 5.12
N ASN A 263 5.50 -8.95 6.20
CA ASN A 263 4.41 -9.51 7.00
C ASN A 263 4.58 -11.00 7.30
N ARG A 264 5.80 -11.43 7.67
CA ARG A 264 6.16 -12.85 7.82
C ARG A 264 5.58 -13.47 9.10
N ARG A 265 4.26 -13.53 9.16
CA ARG A 265 3.45 -14.03 10.27
C ARG A 265 2.11 -14.54 9.74
N GLN A 266 1.42 -15.33 10.55
CA GLN A 266 0.03 -15.63 10.31
C GLN A 266 -0.79 -14.34 10.45
N GLN A 267 -1.51 -13.97 9.40
CA GLN A 267 -2.52 -12.92 9.43
C GLN A 267 -3.85 -13.54 9.86
N LYS A 268 -4.48 -12.92 10.86
CA LYS A 268 -5.73 -13.39 11.42
C LYS A 268 -6.87 -12.52 10.93
N MET A 269 -8.02 -13.12 10.65
CA MET A 269 -9.17 -12.45 10.07
C MET A 269 -10.44 -12.82 10.82
N ASP A 270 -11.28 -11.82 11.08
CA ASP A 270 -12.63 -11.97 11.61
C ASP A 270 -13.63 -11.57 10.52
N VAL A 271 -14.23 -12.55 9.83
CA VAL A 271 -15.04 -12.29 8.64
C VAL A 271 -16.45 -11.75 8.92
N ASN A 272 -16.94 -11.87 10.16
CA ASN A 272 -18.25 -11.38 10.59
C ASN A 272 -18.16 -10.58 11.91
N GLY A 273 -17.05 -9.86 12.08
CA GLY A 273 -16.73 -9.20 13.35
C GLY A 273 -17.57 -7.94 13.63
N THR A 274 -18.33 -7.47 12.64
CA THR A 274 -19.27 -6.34 12.77
C THR A 274 -20.41 -6.48 11.77
N THR A 275 -21.58 -5.89 12.07
CA THR A 275 -22.72 -5.80 11.14
C THR A 275 -22.76 -4.46 10.39
N VAL A 276 -21.72 -3.64 10.55
CA VAL A 276 -21.55 -2.37 9.82
C VAL A 276 -20.82 -2.67 8.51
N ASP A 277 -21.26 -2.02 7.45
CA ASP A 277 -20.60 -1.93 6.14
C ASP A 277 -19.28 -1.16 6.29
N ASN A 278 -18.24 -1.87 6.75
CA ASN A 278 -16.90 -1.35 7.00
C ASN A 278 -15.93 -2.48 7.40
N SER A 279 -14.68 -2.33 6.95
CA SER A 279 -13.56 -3.19 7.31
C SER A 279 -12.39 -2.42 7.92
N TRP A 280 -11.54 -3.12 8.67
CA TRP A 280 -10.28 -2.53 9.15
C TRP A 280 -9.24 -3.57 9.56
N TYR A 281 -7.97 -3.23 9.33
CA TYR A 281 -6.83 -3.77 10.06
C TYR A 281 -6.54 -2.97 11.32
N ASP A 282 -6.44 -3.66 12.45
CA ASP A 282 -6.00 -3.05 13.70
C ASP A 282 -4.51 -3.27 13.96
N MET A 283 -3.77 -2.18 14.20
CA MET A 283 -2.34 -2.26 14.52
C MET A 283 -2.02 -2.86 15.90
N GLY A 284 -2.90 -2.70 16.88
CA GLY A 284 -2.69 -3.17 18.25
C GLY A 284 -2.58 -4.68 18.34
N THR A 285 -3.49 -5.37 17.69
CA THR A 285 -3.70 -6.82 17.87
C THR A 285 -3.65 -7.60 16.57
N ARG A 286 -3.60 -6.88 15.44
CA ARG A 286 -3.15 -7.36 14.14
C ARG A 286 -4.11 -8.34 13.48
N ILE A 287 -5.39 -8.28 13.81
CA ILE A 287 -6.47 -8.96 13.09
C ILE A 287 -7.06 -7.97 12.10
N ILE A 288 -7.52 -8.51 10.98
CA ILE A 288 -8.38 -7.80 10.03
C ILE A 288 -9.81 -8.17 10.36
N THR A 289 -10.68 -7.19 10.53
CA THR A 289 -12.11 -7.39 10.76
C THR A 289 -12.87 -6.93 9.53
N TYR A 290 -13.81 -7.76 9.10
CA TYR A 290 -14.72 -7.47 7.99
C TYR A 290 -16.15 -7.33 8.49
N GLY A 291 -16.91 -6.49 7.79
CA GLY A 291 -18.31 -6.23 8.05
C GLY A 291 -19.25 -7.06 7.19
N SER A 292 -20.48 -7.25 7.69
CA SER A 292 -21.58 -7.88 6.96
C SER A 292 -22.69 -6.90 6.56
N GLY A 293 -22.31 -5.65 6.33
CA GLY A 293 -23.27 -4.61 5.97
C GLY A 293 -23.38 -4.45 4.46
N GLY A 294 -24.55 -4.72 3.88
CA GLY A 294 -24.72 -4.60 2.43
C GLY A 294 -24.22 -5.88 1.76
N VAL A 295 -23.19 -5.78 0.91
CA VAL A 295 -22.42 -6.96 0.52
C VAL A 295 -21.48 -7.25 1.69
N ASP A 296 -21.34 -8.50 2.11
CA ASP A 296 -20.32 -8.84 3.09
C ASP A 296 -18.92 -8.51 2.53
N ASP A 297 -18.18 -7.62 3.21
CA ASP A 297 -16.88 -7.11 2.74
C ASP A 297 -15.89 -8.25 2.45
N ALA A 298 -16.02 -9.37 3.18
CA ALA A 298 -15.20 -10.57 3.03
C ALA A 298 -15.59 -11.46 1.82
N GLU A 299 -16.56 -11.04 1.00
CA GLU A 299 -16.83 -11.59 -0.32
C GLU A 299 -16.10 -10.86 -1.45
N ASP A 300 -15.57 -9.67 -1.21
CA ASP A 300 -14.81 -8.91 -2.19
C ASP A 300 -13.30 -9.02 -1.91
N ALA A 301 -12.61 -9.76 -2.78
CA ALA A 301 -11.20 -10.01 -2.57
C ALA A 301 -10.33 -8.75 -2.65
N ASP A 302 -10.81 -7.67 -3.25
CA ASP A 302 -10.14 -6.37 -3.24
C ASP A 302 -10.10 -5.79 -1.83
N ILE A 303 -11.21 -5.87 -1.09
CA ILE A 303 -11.30 -5.40 0.30
C ILE A 303 -10.40 -6.27 1.20
N ILE A 304 -10.40 -7.59 0.98
CA ILE A 304 -9.52 -8.53 1.70
C ILE A 304 -8.05 -8.16 1.55
N ILE A 305 -7.61 -7.87 0.33
CA ILE A 305 -6.21 -7.50 0.06
C ILE A 305 -5.91 -6.05 0.49
N HIS A 306 -6.87 -5.13 0.41
CA HIS A 306 -6.72 -3.77 0.91
C HIS A 306 -6.33 -3.78 2.39
N GLU A 307 -7.08 -4.52 3.22
CA GLU A 307 -6.82 -4.62 4.65
C GLU A 307 -5.53 -5.38 4.97
N TYR A 308 -5.19 -6.38 4.16
CA TYR A 308 -3.87 -6.99 4.22
C TYR A 308 -2.75 -5.97 3.93
N GLY A 309 -2.99 -5.02 3.02
CA GLY A 309 -2.07 -3.92 2.71
C GLY A 309 -1.72 -3.08 3.93
N HIS A 310 -2.70 -2.79 4.80
CA HIS A 310 -2.44 -2.16 6.10
C HIS A 310 -1.61 -3.04 7.02
N ALA A 311 -1.93 -4.34 7.10
CA ALA A 311 -1.17 -5.29 7.91
C ALA A 311 0.30 -5.39 7.49
N LEU A 312 0.53 -5.37 6.17
CA LEU A 312 1.84 -5.34 5.55
C LEU A 312 2.58 -4.04 5.87
N HIS A 313 1.94 -2.88 5.64
CA HIS A 313 2.50 -1.57 5.91
C HIS A 313 2.95 -1.43 7.37
N HIS A 314 2.07 -1.81 8.31
CA HIS A 314 2.38 -1.78 9.73
C HIS A 314 3.57 -2.69 10.09
N ASP A 315 3.63 -3.90 9.54
CA ASP A 315 4.72 -4.82 9.87
C ASP A 315 6.09 -4.32 9.38
N VAL A 316 6.17 -3.91 8.10
CA VAL A 316 7.46 -3.55 7.48
C VAL A 316 7.94 -2.17 7.91
N GLN A 317 7.03 -1.21 8.12
CA GLN A 317 7.38 0.13 8.60
C GLN A 317 7.68 0.10 10.11
N GLY A 318 6.91 -0.70 10.86
CA GLY A 318 6.97 -0.84 12.31
C GLY A 318 5.91 -0.03 13.08
N SER A 319 5.21 0.86 12.38
CA SER A 319 4.08 1.68 12.83
C SER A 319 3.35 2.24 11.60
N ILE A 320 2.10 2.69 11.77
CA ILE A 320 1.45 3.61 10.82
C ILE A 320 1.17 4.91 11.59
N GLY A 321 1.59 6.03 11.00
CA GLY A 321 1.34 7.36 11.51
C GLY A 321 -0.06 7.87 11.19
N GLY A 322 -0.31 9.16 11.43
CA GLY A 322 -1.52 9.85 10.98
C GLY A 322 -1.26 10.72 9.75
N GLY A 323 -2.25 11.51 9.34
CA GLY A 323 -2.14 12.46 8.23
C GLY A 323 -1.69 11.76 6.95
N GLN A 324 -0.66 12.31 6.29
CA GLN A 324 -0.13 11.73 5.05
C GLN A 324 0.38 10.29 5.19
N ASN A 325 0.94 9.88 6.34
CA ASN A 325 1.36 8.48 6.50
C ASN A 325 0.17 7.52 6.58
N GLY A 326 -0.93 7.98 7.21
CA GLY A 326 -2.21 7.27 7.19
C GLY A 326 -2.79 7.20 5.78
N ALA A 327 -2.80 8.31 5.05
CA ALA A 327 -3.23 8.34 3.65
C ALA A 327 -2.39 7.43 2.74
N MET A 328 -1.07 7.38 2.96
CA MET A 328 -0.21 6.42 2.25
C MET A 328 -0.60 4.97 2.60
N SER A 329 -1.05 4.69 3.82
CA SER A 329 -1.55 3.37 4.21
C SER A 329 -2.79 2.94 3.43
N GLU A 330 -3.75 3.85 3.26
CA GLU A 330 -4.92 3.67 2.38
C GLU A 330 -4.48 3.42 0.95
N GLY A 331 -3.56 4.26 0.44
CA GLY A 331 -3.04 4.12 -0.92
C GLY A 331 -2.25 2.82 -1.15
N TYR A 332 -1.56 2.29 -0.13
CA TYR A 332 -0.92 0.97 -0.23
C TYR A 332 -1.96 -0.15 -0.30
N GLY A 333 -3.04 -0.07 0.49
CA GLY A 333 -4.15 -1.03 0.45
C GLY A 333 -4.77 -1.11 -0.94
N ASP A 334 -5.23 0.04 -1.46
CA ASP A 334 -5.82 0.14 -2.80
C ASP A 334 -4.84 -0.35 -3.89
N TYR A 335 -3.57 0.06 -3.81
CA TYR A 335 -2.56 -0.35 -4.79
C TYR A 335 -2.34 -1.86 -4.79
N PHE A 336 -2.26 -2.52 -3.64
CA PHE A 336 -1.99 -3.96 -3.60
C PHE A 336 -3.20 -4.79 -4.05
N ALA A 337 -4.43 -4.37 -3.75
CA ALA A 337 -5.65 -4.98 -4.28
C ALA A 337 -5.65 -4.92 -5.82
N ALA A 338 -5.57 -3.69 -6.35
CA ALA A 338 -5.48 -3.42 -7.78
C ALA A 338 -4.30 -4.17 -8.46
N SER A 339 -3.11 -4.16 -7.85
CA SER A 339 -1.92 -4.80 -8.42
C SER A 339 -2.05 -6.32 -8.47
N PHE A 340 -2.67 -6.93 -7.44
CA PHE A 340 -2.77 -8.38 -7.28
C PHE A 340 -3.74 -9.01 -8.28
N TYR A 341 -4.93 -8.41 -8.45
CA TYR A 341 -5.94 -8.85 -9.43
C TYR A 341 -5.82 -8.19 -10.80
N ASP A 342 -4.85 -7.28 -10.94
CA ASP A 342 -4.54 -6.58 -12.20
C ASP A 342 -5.66 -5.66 -12.71
N ASP A 343 -6.55 -5.21 -11.81
CA ASP A 343 -7.61 -4.22 -12.04
C ASP A 343 -7.20 -2.83 -11.54
N ALA A 344 -7.77 -1.77 -12.10
CA ALA A 344 -7.62 -0.41 -11.57
C ALA A 344 -8.74 -0.02 -10.62
N LEU A 345 -9.90 -0.68 -10.69
CA LEU A 345 -11.01 -0.51 -9.76
C LEU A 345 -10.73 -1.30 -8.47
N VAL A 346 -11.34 -0.84 -7.37
CA VAL A 346 -11.23 -1.47 -6.05
C VAL A 346 -12.62 -1.51 -5.43
N GLY A 347 -13.04 -2.70 -4.98
CA GLY A 347 -14.28 -2.91 -4.22
C GLY A 347 -15.54 -2.86 -5.08
N GLU A 348 -15.48 -3.34 -6.33
CA GLU A 348 -16.59 -3.26 -7.28
C GLU A 348 -17.82 -4.03 -6.83
N TRP A 349 -17.63 -5.21 -6.19
CA TRP A 349 -18.73 -6.02 -5.70
C TRP A 349 -19.35 -5.37 -4.48
N ASP A 350 -18.52 -5.02 -3.51
CA ASP A 350 -18.94 -4.36 -2.27
C ASP A 350 -19.73 -3.05 -2.56
N ALA A 351 -19.18 -2.23 -3.45
CA ALA A 351 -19.78 -0.96 -3.86
C ALA A 351 -21.17 -1.08 -4.50
N THR A 352 -21.61 -2.26 -4.96
CA THR A 352 -22.95 -2.43 -5.55
C THR A 352 -24.09 -2.14 -4.56
N SER A 353 -23.81 -2.19 -3.26
CA SER A 353 -24.79 -1.95 -2.19
C SER A 353 -25.04 -0.46 -1.90
N TYR A 354 -24.09 0.42 -2.20
CA TYR A 354 -24.15 1.82 -1.74
C TYR A 354 -23.71 2.87 -2.78
N THR A 355 -23.21 2.46 -3.95
CA THR A 355 -22.86 3.40 -5.04
C THR A 355 -23.98 3.52 -6.08
N TRP A 356 -24.06 4.70 -6.71
CA TRP A 356 -25.07 5.03 -7.72
C TRP A 356 -24.41 5.11 -9.10
N GLY A 357 -25.03 4.54 -10.13
CA GLY A 357 -24.51 4.60 -11.49
C GLY A 357 -24.59 3.27 -12.21
N SER A 358 -23.94 3.19 -13.37
CA SER A 358 -23.83 1.97 -14.19
C SER A 358 -22.53 1.21 -13.97
N ILE A 359 -21.56 1.81 -13.26
CA ILE A 359 -20.27 1.22 -12.90
C ILE A 359 -20.14 1.42 -11.39
N HIS A 360 -19.78 0.35 -10.67
CA HIS A 360 -19.64 0.32 -9.22
C HIS A 360 -18.18 0.07 -8.86
N TYR A 361 -17.63 0.91 -8.00
CA TYR A 361 -16.32 0.78 -7.38
C TYR A 361 -16.28 1.72 -6.16
N LEU A 362 -15.47 1.38 -5.16
CA LEU A 362 -15.23 2.25 -4.02
C LEU A 362 -14.22 3.34 -4.39
N ARG A 363 -13.09 2.92 -4.98
CA ARG A 363 -12.00 3.79 -5.45
C ARG A 363 -11.38 3.23 -6.73
N ARG A 364 -10.53 4.03 -7.36
CA ARG A 364 -9.72 3.61 -8.51
C ARG A 364 -8.30 4.13 -8.42
N VAL A 365 -7.33 3.31 -8.78
CA VAL A 365 -5.90 3.64 -8.69
C VAL A 365 -5.34 4.27 -9.96
N ASP A 366 -6.13 4.48 -11.00
CA ASP A 366 -5.71 5.12 -12.25
C ASP A 366 -6.36 6.50 -12.48
N GLY A 367 -6.91 7.11 -11.43
CA GLY A 367 -7.43 8.48 -11.46
C GLY A 367 -6.35 9.55 -11.69
N ASP A 368 -6.74 10.81 -11.82
CA ASP A 368 -5.85 11.94 -12.16
C ASP A 368 -5.36 12.77 -10.96
N LYS A 369 -5.65 12.34 -9.73
CA LYS A 369 -5.28 13.06 -8.51
C LYS A 369 -3.77 13.36 -8.44
N HIS A 370 -3.45 14.56 -7.96
CA HIS A 370 -2.13 15.19 -8.05
C HIS A 370 -1.74 15.93 -6.76
N TYR A 371 -0.51 15.70 -6.30
CA TYR A 371 0.06 16.33 -5.10
C TYR A 371 0.61 17.75 -5.39
N PRO A 372 0.52 18.71 -4.47
CA PRO A 372 -0.33 18.74 -3.28
C PRO A 372 -1.73 19.28 -3.57
N GLY A 373 -2.07 19.54 -4.85
CA GLY A 373 -3.26 20.28 -5.25
C GLY A 373 -4.57 19.64 -4.82
N ASP A 374 -4.61 18.31 -4.78
CA ASP A 374 -5.82 17.54 -4.43
C ASP A 374 -5.84 17.08 -2.96
N LEU A 375 -4.88 17.51 -2.13
CA LEU A 375 -4.92 17.19 -0.70
C LEU A 375 -6.11 17.87 -0.02
N ASN A 376 -6.84 17.12 0.80
CA ASN A 376 -7.95 17.63 1.60
C ASN A 376 -7.89 17.21 3.09
N GLY A 377 -6.96 16.32 3.46
CA GLY A 377 -6.73 15.88 4.83
C GLY A 377 -7.53 14.65 5.27
N TRP A 378 -8.40 14.11 4.40
CA TRP A 378 -9.07 12.83 4.61
C TRP A 378 -8.20 11.70 4.07
N VAL A 379 -7.89 10.70 4.90
CA VAL A 379 -6.89 9.69 4.56
C VAL A 379 -7.26 8.86 3.34
N HIS A 380 -8.54 8.50 3.15
CA HIS A 380 -8.99 7.74 1.98
C HIS A 380 -8.87 8.59 0.70
N ASP A 381 -9.32 9.85 0.73
CA ASP A 381 -9.26 10.76 -0.41
C ASP A 381 -7.82 11.12 -0.81
N ASP A 382 -6.98 11.43 0.19
CA ASP A 382 -5.56 11.73 -0.01
C ASP A 382 -4.80 10.47 -0.44
N GLY A 383 -5.24 9.28 0.01
CA GLY A 383 -4.64 7.99 -0.32
C GLY A 383 -4.70 7.64 -1.79
N GLU A 384 -5.74 8.07 -2.50
CA GLU A 384 -5.85 7.94 -3.96
C GLU A 384 -4.74 8.68 -4.72
N ILE A 385 -4.20 9.79 -4.18
CA ILE A 385 -3.04 10.47 -4.78
C ILE A 385 -1.82 9.54 -4.74
N TRP A 386 -1.65 8.83 -3.62
CA TRP A 386 -0.53 7.92 -3.41
C TRP A 386 -0.68 6.64 -4.24
N SER A 387 -1.84 5.97 -4.19
CA SER A 387 -2.09 4.75 -4.98
C SER A 387 -1.95 5.00 -6.48
N ALA A 388 -2.38 6.18 -6.97
CA ALA A 388 -2.22 6.54 -8.38
C ALA A 388 -0.76 6.68 -8.83
N ALA A 389 0.13 7.17 -7.96
CA ALA A 389 1.57 7.20 -8.26
C ALA A 389 2.18 5.80 -8.25
N LEU A 390 1.78 4.94 -7.31
CA LEU A 390 2.25 3.56 -7.26
C LEU A 390 1.78 2.77 -8.50
N TRP A 391 0.55 3.02 -8.95
CA TRP A 391 0.02 2.45 -10.18
C TRP A 391 0.77 2.91 -11.42
N ASP A 392 1.07 4.22 -11.55
CA ASP A 392 1.90 4.74 -12.64
C ASP A 392 3.28 4.06 -12.67
N ILE A 393 3.90 3.85 -11.51
CA ILE A 393 5.17 3.10 -11.40
C ILE A 393 4.97 1.67 -11.90
N ARG A 394 3.93 0.96 -11.44
CA ARG A 394 3.59 -0.40 -11.87
C ARG A 394 3.40 -0.51 -13.38
N MET A 395 2.67 0.41 -13.98
CA MET A 395 2.50 0.46 -15.44
C MET A 395 3.84 0.61 -16.15
N ALA A 396 4.71 1.44 -15.60
CA ALA A 396 5.99 1.79 -16.18
C ALA A 396 7.06 0.68 -16.10
N VAL A 397 7.15 -0.03 -14.97
CA VAL A 397 8.23 -1.01 -14.73
C VAL A 397 7.75 -2.46 -14.67
N GLY A 398 6.43 -2.67 -14.58
CA GLY A 398 5.80 -3.97 -14.41
C GLY A 398 5.60 -4.35 -12.93
N ARG A 399 4.63 -5.25 -12.71
CA ARG A 399 4.13 -5.65 -11.38
C ARG A 399 5.23 -6.09 -10.42
N GLU A 400 6.01 -7.10 -10.76
CA GLU A 400 6.99 -7.67 -9.83
C GLU A 400 8.11 -6.68 -9.44
N ILE A 401 8.54 -5.83 -10.38
CA ILE A 401 9.56 -4.81 -10.12
C ILE A 401 8.97 -3.71 -9.24
N ALA A 402 7.77 -3.23 -9.56
CA ALA A 402 7.09 -2.19 -8.78
C ALA A 402 6.80 -2.67 -7.36
N ASP A 403 6.18 -3.85 -7.19
CA ASP A 403 5.85 -4.40 -5.88
C ASP A 403 7.10 -4.62 -5.03
N ASN A 404 8.22 -5.06 -5.63
CA ASN A 404 9.49 -5.17 -4.92
C ASN A 404 10.01 -3.81 -4.43
N ILE A 405 9.98 -2.79 -5.29
CA ILE A 405 10.41 -1.43 -4.92
C ILE A 405 9.50 -0.86 -3.83
N ILE A 406 8.18 -1.01 -3.98
CA ILE A 406 7.18 -0.43 -3.09
C ILE A 406 7.27 -1.07 -1.71
N VAL A 407 7.27 -2.40 -1.62
CA VAL A 407 7.41 -3.11 -0.32
C VAL A 407 8.74 -2.78 0.32
N GLU A 408 9.84 -2.74 -0.44
CA GLU A 408 11.14 -2.36 0.10
C GLU A 408 11.13 -0.90 0.59
N ALA A 409 10.56 0.04 -0.15
CA ALA A 409 10.46 1.44 0.25
C ALA A 409 9.61 1.64 1.51
N MET A 410 8.45 0.97 1.62
CA MET A 410 7.62 0.93 2.84
C MET A 410 8.46 0.47 4.04
N SER A 411 9.29 -0.52 3.80
CA SER A 411 10.22 -1.11 4.76
C SER A 411 11.27 -0.11 5.28
N LEU A 412 11.67 0.89 4.48
CA LEU A 412 12.68 1.88 4.86
C LEU A 412 12.08 3.10 5.58
N GLN A 413 10.81 3.39 5.35
CA GLN A 413 10.06 4.52 5.93
C GLN A 413 9.82 4.38 7.44
N SER A 414 9.36 5.45 8.09
CA SER A 414 8.91 5.47 9.48
C SER A 414 7.49 6.02 9.58
N GLY A 415 6.87 5.94 10.76
CA GLY A 415 5.54 6.54 10.98
C GLY A 415 5.50 8.07 10.82
N ASN A 416 6.66 8.70 10.61
CA ASN A 416 6.82 10.13 10.34
C ASN A 416 6.97 10.45 8.84
N SER A 417 7.08 9.45 7.96
CA SER A 417 7.22 9.68 6.53
C SER A 417 5.90 10.22 5.94
N GLY A 418 5.99 11.29 5.15
CA GLY A 418 4.89 11.80 4.33
C GLY A 418 5.11 11.44 2.85
N MET A 419 4.19 11.83 1.97
CA MET A 419 4.22 11.34 0.58
C MET A 419 5.48 11.76 -0.19
N VAL A 420 5.99 12.97 0.04
CA VAL A 420 7.25 13.43 -0.61
C VAL A 420 8.47 12.68 -0.09
N SER A 421 8.56 12.38 1.22
CA SER A 421 9.66 11.56 1.73
C SER A 421 9.50 10.10 1.31
N GLY A 422 8.28 9.57 1.26
CA GLY A 422 7.94 8.28 0.67
C GLY A 422 8.40 8.16 -0.80
N ALA A 423 8.19 9.20 -1.60
CA ALA A 423 8.65 9.27 -2.99
C ALA A 423 10.18 9.16 -3.10
N ASN A 424 10.92 9.81 -2.19
CA ASN A 424 12.38 9.65 -2.12
C ASN A 424 12.80 8.24 -1.66
N TRP A 425 12.01 7.61 -0.80
CA TRP A 425 12.23 6.22 -0.40
C TRP A 425 12.00 5.22 -1.54
N LEU A 426 11.06 5.49 -2.45
CA LEU A 426 10.90 4.71 -3.68
C LEU A 426 12.17 4.77 -4.55
N LEU A 427 12.73 5.96 -4.76
CA LEU A 427 14.00 6.13 -5.49
C LEU A 427 15.18 5.46 -4.77
N THR A 428 15.19 5.50 -3.43
CA THR A 428 16.25 4.85 -2.63
C THR A 428 16.16 3.32 -2.73
N ALA A 429 14.95 2.76 -2.61
CA ALA A 429 14.71 1.32 -2.75
C ALA A 429 15.08 0.84 -4.15
N GLU A 430 14.70 1.58 -5.19
CA GLU A 430 15.10 1.29 -6.58
C GLU A 430 16.63 1.28 -6.74
N GLN A 431 17.32 2.29 -6.21
CA GLN A 431 18.77 2.37 -6.28
C GLN A 431 19.45 1.19 -5.57
N GLN A 432 18.90 0.76 -4.42
CA GLN A 432 19.46 -0.32 -3.61
C GLN A 432 19.14 -1.71 -4.18
N LEU A 433 17.97 -1.90 -4.79
CA LEU A 433 17.57 -3.17 -5.40
C LEU A 433 18.15 -3.37 -6.81
N TYR A 434 18.17 -2.31 -7.61
CA TYR A 434 18.37 -2.39 -9.07
C TYR A 434 19.44 -1.43 -9.60
N GLY A 435 20.12 -0.68 -8.72
CA GLY A 435 21.27 0.13 -9.10
C GLY A 435 20.94 1.38 -9.93
N GLY A 436 19.67 1.81 -10.01
CA GLY A 436 19.26 2.95 -10.83
C GLY A 436 18.66 2.58 -12.18
N ALA A 437 18.55 1.29 -12.51
CA ALA A 437 18.05 0.82 -13.80
C ALA A 437 16.61 1.27 -14.10
N TRP A 438 15.76 1.37 -13.09
CA TRP A 438 14.35 1.76 -13.22
C TRP A 438 14.08 3.20 -12.82
N ARG A 439 15.09 3.91 -12.28
CA ARG A 439 14.95 5.28 -11.79
C ARG A 439 14.23 6.25 -12.74
N PRO A 440 14.51 6.28 -14.06
CA PRO A 440 13.83 7.20 -14.97
C PRO A 440 12.30 7.03 -15.01
N TYR A 441 11.81 5.81 -14.76
CA TYR A 441 10.38 5.49 -14.73
C TYR A 441 9.69 6.01 -13.48
N LEU A 442 10.34 5.83 -12.33
CA LEU A 442 9.85 6.35 -11.07
C LEU A 442 9.85 7.87 -11.10
N GLU A 443 10.92 8.49 -11.60
CA GLU A 443 10.99 9.95 -11.74
C GLU A 443 9.89 10.51 -12.64
N TRP A 444 9.50 9.81 -13.72
CA TRP A 444 8.35 10.18 -14.52
C TRP A 444 7.04 10.10 -13.73
N ALA A 445 6.75 8.97 -13.07
CA ALA A 445 5.52 8.79 -12.32
C ALA A 445 5.40 9.82 -11.17
N LEU A 446 6.51 10.06 -10.45
CA LEU A 446 6.55 10.99 -9.32
C LEU A 446 6.47 12.46 -9.76
N ASP A 447 7.01 12.82 -10.93
CA ASP A 447 6.84 14.14 -11.53
C ASP A 447 5.40 14.36 -12.01
N ARG A 448 4.85 13.37 -12.73
CA ARG A 448 3.46 13.38 -13.22
C ARG A 448 2.44 13.60 -12.10
N ARG A 449 2.73 13.09 -10.90
CA ARG A 449 1.86 13.18 -9.72
C ARG A 449 2.23 14.33 -8.78
N GLY A 450 3.24 15.13 -9.12
CA GLY A 450 3.62 16.33 -8.37
C GLY A 450 4.44 16.09 -7.11
N PHE A 451 4.90 14.86 -6.87
CA PHE A 451 5.70 14.53 -5.69
C PHE A 451 7.13 15.04 -5.80
N LEU A 452 7.79 14.76 -6.93
CA LEU A 452 9.19 15.11 -7.17
C LEU A 452 9.33 15.71 -8.58
N PRO A 453 9.18 17.04 -8.72
CA PRO A 453 9.31 17.70 -10.01
C PRO A 453 10.68 17.49 -10.65
N LEU A 454 10.71 17.24 -11.96
CA LEU A 454 11.93 17.13 -12.73
C LEU A 454 12.66 18.48 -12.85
N PRO A 455 14.00 18.48 -13.01
CA PRO A 455 14.75 19.70 -13.28
C PRO A 455 14.24 20.44 -14.52
N SER A 456 14.22 21.78 -14.45
CA SER A 456 13.82 22.61 -15.59
C SER A 456 14.66 22.32 -16.83
N GLY A 457 13.99 22.15 -17.97
CA GLY A 457 14.63 21.83 -19.24
C GLY A 457 14.85 20.34 -19.50
N THR A 458 14.53 19.46 -18.54
CA THR A 458 14.50 18.00 -18.76
C THR A 458 13.55 17.70 -19.92
N VAL A 459 13.98 16.84 -20.84
CA VAL A 459 13.10 16.33 -21.88
C VAL A 459 12.10 15.33 -21.28
N VAL A 460 10.81 15.57 -21.45
CA VAL A 460 9.74 14.73 -20.88
C VAL A 460 8.77 14.32 -21.98
N LEU A 461 8.41 13.04 -21.99
CA LEU A 461 7.32 12.51 -22.80
C LEU A 461 6.17 12.18 -21.86
N SER A 462 4.97 12.68 -22.14
CA SER A 462 3.79 12.46 -21.30
C SER A 462 2.60 12.04 -22.14
N PRO A 463 1.85 11.00 -21.77
CA PRO A 463 0.58 10.71 -22.41
C PRO A 463 -0.46 11.74 -21.96
N GLN A 464 -1.31 12.16 -22.89
CA GLN A 464 -2.50 12.94 -22.59
C GLN A 464 -3.53 12.12 -21.81
N ASP A 465 -3.63 10.83 -22.16
CA ASP A 465 -4.43 9.83 -21.48
C ASP A 465 -3.57 8.58 -21.27
N SER A 466 -3.33 8.23 -19.99
CA SER A 466 -2.54 7.08 -19.57
C SER A 466 -3.36 5.78 -19.49
N SER A 467 -4.70 5.90 -19.52
CA SER A 467 -5.66 4.79 -19.43
C SER A 467 -6.59 4.70 -20.66
N PRO A 468 -6.11 4.83 -21.92
CA PRO A 468 -6.99 4.99 -23.07
C PRO A 468 -7.83 3.74 -23.36
N ILE A 469 -9.07 3.93 -23.84
CA ILE A 469 -9.93 2.84 -24.29
C ILE A 469 -9.21 2.04 -25.40
N SER A 470 -9.25 0.72 -25.30
CA SER A 470 -8.66 -0.17 -26.31
C SER A 470 -9.20 0.12 -27.71
N GLY A 471 -8.33 0.23 -28.71
CA GLY A 471 -8.72 0.60 -30.08
C GLY A 471 -8.87 2.10 -30.33
N THR A 472 -8.63 2.96 -29.34
CA THR A 472 -8.64 4.42 -29.49
C THR A 472 -7.23 5.00 -29.62
N ALA A 473 -7.17 6.27 -30.02
CA ALA A 473 -5.91 6.99 -30.16
C ALA A 473 -5.67 7.91 -28.96
N THR A 474 -4.46 7.86 -28.40
CA THR A 474 -3.98 8.80 -27.38
C THR A 474 -2.86 9.68 -27.95
N THR A 475 -2.70 10.88 -27.41
CA THR A 475 -1.61 11.80 -27.82
C THR A 475 -0.49 11.74 -26.79
N LEU A 476 0.74 11.51 -27.27
CA LEU A 476 1.95 11.70 -26.50
C LEU A 476 2.48 13.12 -26.73
N VAL A 477 2.75 13.84 -25.66
CA VAL A 477 3.28 15.20 -25.68
C VAL A 477 4.75 15.16 -25.25
N LEU A 478 5.63 15.57 -26.15
CA LEU A 478 7.05 15.78 -25.89
C LEU A 478 7.28 17.24 -25.49
N THR A 479 7.82 17.45 -24.29
CA THR A 479 8.29 18.74 -23.81
C THR A 479 9.80 18.75 -23.79
N ALA A 480 10.40 19.63 -24.60
CA ALA A 480 11.83 19.75 -24.84
C ALA A 480 12.19 21.23 -25.09
N ALA A 481 11.98 22.07 -24.08
CA ALA A 481 12.07 23.54 -24.17
C ALA A 481 13.38 24.05 -24.81
N ASN A 482 14.50 23.38 -24.54
CA ASN A 482 15.84 23.76 -25.01
C ASN A 482 16.19 23.20 -26.40
N HIS A 483 15.23 22.58 -27.10
CA HIS A 483 15.46 21.83 -28.33
C HIS A 483 14.49 22.20 -29.46
N ALA A 484 13.89 23.40 -29.41
CA ALA A 484 13.09 23.91 -30.52
C ALA A 484 13.83 23.79 -31.86
N GLY A 485 13.13 23.27 -32.88
CA GLY A 485 13.68 23.05 -34.22
C GLY A 485 14.52 21.77 -34.39
N LYS A 486 14.80 21.01 -33.32
CA LYS A 486 15.47 19.71 -33.42
C LYS A 486 14.51 18.60 -33.85
N GLY A 487 15.06 17.57 -34.49
CA GLY A 487 14.29 16.36 -34.81
C GLY A 487 14.03 15.53 -33.56
N TYR A 488 12.95 14.78 -33.52
CA TYR A 488 12.68 13.79 -32.47
C TYR A 488 12.24 12.45 -33.06
N LYS A 489 12.43 11.39 -32.29
CA LYS A 489 11.87 10.06 -32.54
C LYS A 489 11.32 9.46 -31.25
N ILE A 490 10.10 8.94 -31.29
CA ILE A 490 9.50 8.18 -30.18
C ILE A 490 9.77 6.68 -30.42
N LEU A 491 10.10 6.00 -29.33
CA LEU A 491 10.30 4.56 -29.21
C LEU A 491 9.19 4.00 -28.31
N ALA A 492 8.82 2.74 -28.51
CA ALA A 492 7.84 2.06 -27.69
C ALA A 492 8.21 0.60 -27.40
N SER A 493 7.85 0.12 -26.21
CA SER A 493 8.15 -1.23 -25.72
C SER A 493 7.00 -1.83 -24.92
N ARG A 494 6.85 -3.16 -24.99
CA ARG A 494 6.07 -3.91 -24.01
C ARG A 494 6.92 -4.28 -22.80
N GLN A 495 7.04 -3.40 -21.82
CA GLN A 495 7.75 -3.72 -20.58
C GLN A 495 9.17 -4.32 -20.88
N PRO A 496 9.88 -4.85 -19.87
CA PRO A 496 10.99 -5.78 -20.08
C PRO A 496 10.44 -7.21 -20.18
N GLY A 497 10.44 -7.86 -21.36
CA GLY A 497 9.99 -9.26 -21.49
C GLY A 497 9.81 -9.82 -22.93
N PRO A 498 9.70 -11.15 -23.11
CA PRO A 498 9.95 -11.84 -24.39
C PRO A 498 8.77 -11.95 -25.37
N ASN A 499 7.66 -11.21 -25.19
CA ASN A 499 6.46 -11.38 -26.00
C ASN A 499 6.26 -10.25 -27.04
N PRO A 500 6.73 -10.38 -28.30
CA PRO A 500 6.51 -9.37 -29.34
C PRO A 500 5.01 -9.20 -29.69
N LEU A 501 4.58 -7.98 -30.04
CA LEU A 501 3.16 -7.59 -30.22
C LEU A 501 2.57 -7.78 -31.63
N GLY A 502 3.30 -8.37 -32.56
CA GLY A 502 3.03 -8.20 -33.98
C GLY A 502 3.51 -6.82 -34.48
N PRO A 503 3.71 -6.64 -35.80
CA PRO A 503 4.01 -5.33 -36.37
C PRO A 503 2.85 -4.34 -36.10
N PRO A 504 3.12 -3.06 -35.82
CA PRO A 504 4.42 -2.38 -35.76
C PRO A 504 5.12 -2.39 -34.38
N TRP A 505 4.55 -3.07 -33.38
CA TRP A 505 4.96 -3.05 -31.96
C TRP A 505 5.88 -4.22 -31.56
N ASN A 506 6.47 -4.88 -32.55
CA ASN A 506 7.20 -6.15 -32.45
C ASN A 506 8.54 -6.12 -31.69
N VAL A 507 8.79 -5.09 -30.89
CA VAL A 507 10.10 -4.87 -30.28
C VAL A 507 10.04 -5.16 -28.78
N THR A 508 10.76 -6.20 -28.36
CA THR A 508 11.21 -6.32 -26.97
C THR A 508 12.36 -5.32 -26.79
N ILE A 509 12.12 -4.20 -26.12
CA ILE A 509 13.18 -3.25 -25.77
C ILE A 509 13.55 -3.46 -24.30
N HIS A 510 14.81 -3.76 -24.04
CA HIS A 510 15.41 -3.60 -22.72
C HIS A 510 15.80 -2.14 -22.53
N VAL A 511 15.30 -1.51 -21.49
CA VAL A 511 15.45 -0.07 -21.30
C VAL A 511 16.84 0.18 -20.72
N GLY A 512 17.63 0.98 -21.44
CA GLY A 512 19.03 1.27 -21.12
C GLY A 512 19.93 1.42 -22.34
N LEU A 513 19.53 0.91 -23.51
CA LEU A 513 19.94 1.24 -24.90
C LEU A 513 19.73 0.00 -25.79
N ASP A 514 18.95 0.16 -26.84
CA ASP A 514 19.33 -0.14 -28.23
C ASP A 514 18.19 0.39 -29.10
N LEU A 515 18.51 1.28 -30.04
CA LEU A 515 17.59 1.92 -30.97
C LEU A 515 17.00 0.88 -31.95
N LEU A 516 16.22 -0.09 -31.46
CA LEU A 516 15.51 -1.01 -32.32
C LEU A 516 14.29 -0.31 -32.89
N SER A 517 14.36 -0.15 -34.20
CA SER A 517 13.46 0.62 -35.05
C SER A 517 11.99 0.24 -34.84
N LEU A 518 11.21 1.14 -34.25
CA LEU A 518 9.83 1.30 -34.69
C LEU A 518 9.85 1.65 -36.19
N SER A 519 8.89 1.10 -36.92
CA SER A 519 8.70 1.44 -38.32
C SER A 519 8.37 2.93 -38.43
N LEU A 520 9.20 3.68 -39.16
CA LEU A 520 8.95 5.08 -39.54
C LEU A 520 7.64 5.26 -40.34
N ALA A 521 6.98 4.16 -40.71
CA ALA A 521 5.69 4.17 -41.40
C ALA A 521 4.51 4.48 -40.47
N GLN A 522 4.65 4.42 -39.14
CA GLN A 522 3.61 4.90 -38.23
C GLN A 522 3.64 6.43 -38.15
N PRO A 523 2.56 7.13 -38.53
CA PRO A 523 2.48 8.59 -38.39
C PRO A 523 2.72 9.04 -36.95
N GLY A 524 3.44 10.14 -36.75
CA GLY A 524 3.62 10.79 -35.44
C GLY A 524 4.85 10.35 -34.64
N PHE A 525 5.50 9.23 -34.96
CA PHE A 525 6.67 8.76 -34.20
C PHE A 525 7.98 9.49 -34.53
N VAL A 526 7.98 10.36 -35.54
CA VAL A 526 9.08 11.26 -35.88
C VAL A 526 8.54 12.64 -36.25
N GLY A 527 9.31 13.68 -35.95
CA GLY A 527 8.96 15.03 -36.32
C GLY A 527 10.00 16.05 -35.89
N THR A 528 9.62 17.32 -35.92
CA THR A 528 10.45 18.44 -35.46
C THR A 528 9.78 19.09 -34.25
N ILE A 529 10.56 19.40 -33.23
CA ILE A 529 10.09 20.09 -32.02
C ILE A 529 9.67 21.51 -32.40
N GLY A 530 8.46 21.91 -32.02
CA GLY A 530 7.90 23.22 -32.32
C GLY A 530 8.68 24.38 -31.67
N GLY A 531 8.39 25.61 -32.12
CA GLY A 531 9.05 26.81 -31.60
C GLY A 531 8.82 27.08 -30.11
N THR A 532 7.76 26.50 -29.53
CA THR A 532 7.45 26.50 -28.09
C THR A 532 8.23 25.44 -27.30
N GLY A 533 9.06 24.63 -27.98
CA GLY A 533 9.76 23.51 -27.38
C GLY A 533 8.87 22.30 -27.11
N THR A 534 7.73 22.19 -27.77
CA THR A 534 6.80 21.06 -27.62
C THR A 534 6.52 20.38 -28.96
N ALA A 535 6.21 19.08 -28.92
CA ALA A 535 5.72 18.30 -30.05
C ALA A 535 4.66 17.31 -29.60
N GLY A 536 3.75 16.94 -30.50
CA GLY A 536 2.69 15.95 -30.25
C GLY A 536 2.76 14.80 -31.24
N ALA A 537 2.51 13.59 -30.76
CA ALA A 537 2.44 12.38 -31.54
C ALA A 537 1.16 11.61 -31.19
N THR A 538 0.30 11.35 -32.16
CA THR A 538 -0.91 10.54 -31.95
C THR A 538 -0.59 9.07 -32.17
N VAL A 539 -0.95 8.24 -31.20
CA VAL A 539 -0.67 6.81 -31.18
C VAL A 539 -1.99 6.05 -31.08
N LEU A 540 -2.27 5.19 -32.05
CA LEU A 540 -3.38 4.25 -32.00
C LEU A 540 -2.99 3.02 -31.18
N ILE A 541 -3.78 2.69 -30.17
CA ILE A 541 -3.57 1.57 -29.26
C ILE A 541 -4.37 0.36 -29.79
N PRO A 542 -3.71 -0.70 -30.33
CA PRO A 542 -4.44 -1.81 -30.93
C PRO A 542 -5.34 -2.53 -29.93
N ALA A 543 -6.52 -3.00 -30.36
CA ALA A 543 -7.39 -3.78 -29.48
C ALA A 543 -6.70 -5.01 -28.85
N SER A 544 -5.73 -5.60 -29.55
CA SER A 544 -4.97 -6.78 -29.11
C SER A 544 -4.02 -6.53 -27.93
N ILE A 545 -3.85 -5.28 -27.49
CA ILE A 545 -2.98 -4.92 -26.35
C ILE A 545 -3.76 -4.56 -25.09
N GLU A 546 -5.07 -4.85 -25.11
CA GLU A 546 -5.97 -4.70 -23.99
C GLU A 546 -5.36 -5.21 -22.68
N GLN A 547 -5.53 -4.39 -21.65
CA GLN A 547 -5.03 -4.53 -20.29
C GLN A 547 -3.51 -4.70 -20.15
N LYS A 548 -2.71 -4.44 -21.20
CA LYS A 548 -1.24 -4.54 -21.12
C LYS A 548 -0.58 -3.17 -21.23
N PRO A 549 0.35 -2.85 -20.31
CA PRO A 549 1.04 -1.57 -20.39
C PRO A 549 2.05 -1.53 -21.54
N VAL A 550 2.18 -0.35 -22.13
CA VAL A 550 3.16 0.00 -23.16
C VAL A 550 3.94 1.22 -22.70
N VAL A 551 5.25 1.12 -22.80
CA VAL A 551 6.19 2.16 -22.39
C VAL A 551 6.67 2.91 -23.63
N PHE A 552 6.82 4.22 -23.53
CA PHE A 552 7.34 5.09 -24.58
C PHE A 552 8.53 5.92 -24.09
N GLN A 553 9.44 6.25 -24.99
CA GLN A 553 10.54 7.19 -24.72
C GLN A 553 10.89 7.93 -26.00
N ALA A 554 11.23 9.22 -25.90
CA ALA A 554 11.66 10.02 -27.04
C ALA A 554 13.18 10.23 -27.03
N GLY A 555 13.79 10.20 -28.22
CA GLY A 555 15.13 10.73 -28.47
C GLY A 555 15.04 12.03 -29.26
N VAL A 556 15.87 13.00 -28.88
CA VAL A 556 16.04 14.28 -29.58
C VAL A 556 17.35 14.22 -30.39
N PHE A 557 17.30 14.63 -31.66
CA PHE A 557 18.41 14.50 -32.60
C PHE A 557 18.83 15.87 -33.17
N ASP A 558 20.13 16.04 -33.37
CA ASP A 558 20.66 17.20 -34.09
C ASP A 558 20.43 17.10 -35.61
N ALA A 559 20.81 18.13 -36.35
CA ALA A 559 20.66 18.17 -37.82
C ALA A 559 21.54 17.13 -38.55
N ALA A 560 22.56 16.59 -37.89
CA ALA A 560 23.42 15.53 -38.41
C ALA A 560 22.87 14.12 -38.06
N GLY A 561 21.77 14.03 -37.31
CA GLY A 561 21.14 12.78 -36.91
C GLY A 561 21.76 12.13 -35.67
N ASN A 562 22.59 12.85 -34.91
CA ASN A 562 23.13 12.33 -33.64
C ASN A 562 22.12 12.52 -32.51
N LEU A 563 22.01 11.51 -31.63
CA LEU A 563 21.22 11.61 -30.41
C LEU A 563 21.84 12.66 -29.48
N VAL A 564 21.04 13.63 -29.07
CA VAL A 564 21.42 14.72 -28.16
C VAL A 564 20.94 14.42 -26.75
N GLU A 565 19.68 14.04 -26.60
CA GLU A 565 19.05 13.83 -25.30
C GLU A 565 17.92 12.80 -25.40
N LEU A 566 17.68 12.09 -24.30
CA LEU A 566 16.56 11.17 -24.14
C LEU A 566 15.54 11.75 -23.17
N SER A 567 14.27 11.56 -23.47
CA SER A 567 13.21 11.90 -22.54
C SER A 567 13.21 10.96 -21.34
N LYS A 568 12.60 11.39 -20.23
CA LYS A 568 12.04 10.41 -19.28
C LYS A 568 11.02 9.54 -20.02
N PRO A 569 11.00 8.22 -19.74
CA PRO A 569 10.01 7.34 -20.34
C PRO A 569 8.63 7.61 -19.74
N CYS A 570 7.58 7.24 -20.45
CA CYS A 570 6.22 7.22 -19.92
C CYS A 570 5.54 5.89 -20.22
N ALA A 571 4.42 5.62 -19.56
CA ALA A 571 3.64 4.42 -19.78
C ALA A 571 2.16 4.75 -20.00
N ILE A 572 1.51 3.90 -20.78
CA ILE A 572 0.06 3.83 -20.89
C ILE A 572 -0.36 2.38 -20.67
N ARG A 573 -1.58 2.15 -20.20
CA ARG A 573 -2.24 0.85 -20.16
C ARG A 573 -3.66 1.08 -20.62
N THR A 574 -4.26 0.23 -21.44
CA THR A 574 -5.69 0.43 -21.74
C THR A 574 -6.50 0.13 -20.48
N GLY A 575 -7.41 1.04 -20.12
CA GLY A 575 -8.28 0.88 -18.95
C GLY A 575 -9.26 -0.29 -19.08
N ILE A 576 -9.78 -0.72 -17.93
CA ILE A 576 -11.01 -1.52 -17.82
C ILE A 576 -12.15 -0.49 -17.74
N HIS A 577 -13.18 -0.65 -18.56
CA HIS A 577 -14.23 0.36 -18.79
C HIS A 577 -15.62 -0.21 -18.65
#